data_AF-A0AAP0SJV3-F1
#
_entry.id   AF-A0AAP0SJV3-F1
#
_cell.length_a   1.000
_cell.length_b   1.000
_cell.length_c   1.000
_cell.angle_alpha   90.00
_cell.angle_beta   90.00
_cell.angle_gamma   90.00
#
_symmetry.space_group_name_H-M   'P 1'
#
loop_
_entity.id
_entity.type
_entity.pdbx_description
1 polymer ?
#
loop_
_entity_poly.entity_id
_entity_poly.type
_entity_poly.pdbx_seq_one_letter_code
_entity_poly.pdbx_strand_id
1 'polypeptide(L)'
;MIEPKRVLRALAEHWALLEPLCERFDGGTLSLAELRQQLATQQLESTPQDITSLLDVWIRLDILVPVAKSPNRFELNAQIHDFLAYLRREHRLGLCLEIEAYLRHLERLAGHIQDAFEIRDGNDLARQLRLLDMRVRDVLKKLDNDEQALVAVAERAKTSDRQIPLRQRYAEVLATWDEYVEPMIQLVNADGAFEQGVRKVETVLLRLLGEQARLGHLVDDDMLLRTHARILEMQTSAQLTLRHARELLLPLREEARRHNAVTRGAALALSVIRRKGLDAVPQAAMPLFTRPQSTFLGSASQVEAYVYALARFEPKPAQFPKAHKSHKGDAPRAPRTVKEMLERCEDALPLPDLMVWLLDQEPEGATDELLYWFSRLSREKRFARERLERREYTTREHLVSLRSFALTSSREPSPEPTASPAHAS
;
A
#
# COMPACT_ATOMS: atom_id res chain seq x y z
N MET A 1 35.19 -19.51 32.24
CA MET A 1 34.94 -19.91 30.85
C MET A 1 33.45 -20.17 30.72
N ILE A 2 32.81 -19.60 29.71
CA ILE A 2 31.39 -19.84 29.42
C ILE A 2 31.24 -21.32 29.04
N GLU A 3 30.36 -22.06 29.71
CA GLU A 3 30.07 -23.45 29.37
C GLU A 3 28.99 -23.50 28.26
N PRO A 4 29.34 -23.84 27.00
CA PRO A 4 28.42 -23.69 25.87
C PRO A 4 27.13 -24.51 26.02
N LYS A 5 27.26 -25.71 26.60
CA LYS A 5 26.11 -26.60 26.87
C LYS A 5 25.11 -25.98 27.85
N ARG A 6 25.59 -25.26 28.86
CA ARG A 6 24.72 -24.60 29.84
C ARG A 6 24.00 -23.39 29.24
N VAL A 7 24.69 -22.62 28.40
CA VAL A 7 24.06 -21.50 27.67
C VAL A 7 22.94 -22.02 26.78
N LEU A 8 23.22 -23.00 25.90
CA LEU A 8 22.20 -23.55 24.99
C LEU A 8 21.01 -24.16 25.75
N ARG A 9 21.26 -24.86 26.85
CA ARG A 9 20.20 -25.41 27.70
C ARG A 9 19.34 -24.31 28.32
N ALA A 10 19.96 -23.26 28.85
CA ALA A 10 19.24 -22.13 29.43
C ALA A 10 18.44 -21.34 28.39
N LEU A 11 18.97 -21.18 27.17
CA LEU A 11 18.23 -20.55 26.05
C LEU A 11 17.01 -21.39 25.64
N ALA A 12 17.12 -22.72 25.62
CA ALA A 12 16.02 -23.61 25.30
C ALA A 12 14.96 -23.65 26.42
N GLU A 13 15.38 -23.76 27.69
CA GLU A 13 14.48 -23.83 28.85
C GLU A 13 13.74 -22.50 29.07
N HIS A 14 14.40 -21.36 28.82
CA HIS A 14 13.83 -20.03 29.07
C HIS A 14 13.39 -19.28 27.81
N TRP A 15 13.23 -19.96 26.67
CA TRP A 15 12.88 -19.33 25.39
C TRP A 15 11.64 -18.43 25.50
N ALA A 16 10.56 -18.93 26.12
CA ALA A 16 9.31 -18.20 26.26
C ALA A 16 9.44 -16.88 27.05
N LEU A 17 10.47 -16.76 27.90
CA LEU A 17 10.77 -15.54 28.66
C LEU A 17 11.69 -14.60 27.89
N LEU A 18 12.65 -15.16 27.15
CA LEU A 18 13.64 -14.39 26.39
C LEU A 18 13.06 -13.81 25.10
N GLU A 19 12.17 -14.53 24.41
CA GLU A 19 11.60 -14.11 23.13
C GLU A 19 10.89 -12.73 23.20
N PRO A 20 9.99 -12.45 24.16
CA PRO A 20 9.34 -11.14 24.25
C PRO A 20 10.30 -10.04 24.74
N LEU A 21 11.34 -10.41 25.49
CA LEU A 21 12.35 -9.46 25.94
C LEU A 21 13.23 -8.98 24.78
N CYS A 22 13.46 -9.82 23.77
CA CYS A 22 14.25 -9.45 22.60
C CYS A 22 13.69 -8.20 21.91
N GLU A 23 12.38 -8.11 21.68
CA GLU A 23 11.74 -6.90 21.11
C GLU A 23 11.97 -5.63 21.93
N ARG A 24 12.08 -5.76 23.25
CA ARG A 24 12.33 -4.60 24.13
C ARG A 24 13.80 -4.22 24.15
N PHE A 25 14.70 -5.19 24.07
CA PHE A 25 16.13 -4.96 23.92
C PHE A 25 16.47 -4.31 22.57
N ASP A 26 15.64 -4.53 21.55
CA ASP A 26 15.75 -3.85 20.26
C ASP A 26 15.51 -2.33 20.37
N GLY A 27 14.66 -1.92 21.32
CA GLY A 27 14.41 -0.53 21.66
C GLY A 27 15.45 0.10 22.59
N GLY A 28 16.42 -0.67 23.11
CA GLY A 28 17.50 -0.19 23.96
C GLY A 28 17.74 -1.04 25.20
N THR A 29 18.33 -0.43 26.23
CA THR A 29 18.76 -1.14 27.45
C THR A 29 17.64 -1.17 28.49
N LEU A 30 17.54 -2.28 29.22
CA LEU A 30 16.54 -2.46 30.28
C LEU A 30 17.19 -2.33 31.66
N SER A 31 16.52 -1.63 32.57
CA SER A 31 16.92 -1.58 33.97
C SER A 31 16.55 -2.87 34.71
N LEU A 32 17.21 -3.15 35.84
CA LEU A 32 16.88 -4.29 36.70
C LEU A 32 15.41 -4.31 37.15
N ALA A 33 14.83 -3.13 37.42
CA ALA A 33 13.44 -2.99 37.83
C ALA A 33 12.49 -3.36 36.68
N GLU A 34 12.77 -2.88 35.47
CA GLU A 34 11.98 -3.21 34.27
C GLU A 34 12.06 -4.71 33.95
N LEU A 35 13.25 -5.32 34.04
CA LEU A 35 13.42 -6.76 33.82
C LEU A 35 12.60 -7.59 34.82
N ARG A 36 12.66 -7.25 36.11
CA ARG A 36 11.87 -7.93 37.15
C ARG A 36 10.38 -7.79 36.91
N GLN A 37 9.92 -6.60 36.53
CA GLN A 37 8.51 -6.35 36.24
C GLN A 37 8.03 -7.17 35.04
N GLN A 38 8.82 -7.25 33.97
CA GLN A 38 8.47 -8.04 32.79
C GLN A 38 8.43 -9.54 33.07
N LEU A 39 9.42 -10.06 33.79
CA LEU A 39 9.43 -11.47 34.19
C LEU A 39 8.26 -11.81 35.13
N ALA A 40 7.93 -10.92 36.06
CA ALA A 40 6.77 -11.08 36.94
C ALA A 40 5.43 -11.09 36.18
N THR A 41 5.32 -10.34 35.06
CA THR A 41 4.11 -10.37 34.23
C THR A 41 3.94 -11.67 33.44
N GLN A 42 5.04 -12.35 33.11
CA GLN A 42 5.02 -13.60 32.35
C GLN A 42 4.95 -14.84 33.24
N GLN A 43 5.49 -14.74 34.46
CA GLN A 43 5.44 -15.79 35.47
C GLN A 43 4.62 -15.34 36.69
N LEU A 44 3.29 -15.44 36.57
CA LEU A 44 2.36 -15.02 37.63
C LEU A 44 2.50 -15.82 38.95
N GLU A 45 3.09 -17.01 38.91
CA GLU A 45 3.25 -17.91 40.06
C GLU A 45 4.64 -17.84 40.73
N SER A 46 5.59 -17.10 40.15
CA SER A 46 6.97 -17.06 40.63
C SER A 46 7.18 -16.04 41.74
N THR A 47 8.02 -16.40 42.73
CA THR A 47 8.36 -15.45 43.80
C THR A 47 9.39 -14.42 43.31
N PRO A 48 9.49 -13.24 43.95
CA PRO A 48 10.52 -12.23 43.61
C PRO A 48 11.96 -12.76 43.74
N GLN A 49 12.15 -13.77 44.59
CA GLN A 49 13.43 -14.42 44.85
C GLN A 49 13.81 -15.34 43.68
N ASP A 50 12.84 -16.08 43.14
CA ASP A 50 13.02 -16.93 41.95
C ASP A 50 13.42 -16.08 40.72
N ILE A 51 12.74 -14.97 40.50
CA ILE A 51 13.04 -14.04 39.39
C ILE A 51 14.46 -13.48 39.51
N THR A 52 14.89 -13.11 40.72
CA THR A 52 16.26 -12.62 40.94
C THR A 52 17.29 -13.71 40.70
N SER A 53 17.03 -14.94 41.16
CA SER A 53 17.92 -16.08 40.92
C SER A 53 18.08 -16.42 39.44
N LEU A 54 17.00 -16.28 38.66
CA LEU A 54 16.98 -16.50 37.22
C LEU A 54 17.82 -15.44 36.50
N LEU A 55 17.65 -14.16 36.85
CA LEU A 55 18.47 -13.07 36.31
C LEU A 55 19.96 -13.28 36.64
N ASP A 56 20.29 -13.72 37.85
CA ASP A 56 21.67 -14.05 38.23
C ASP A 56 22.23 -15.23 37.41
N VAL A 57 21.39 -16.20 37.02
CA VAL A 57 21.79 -17.27 36.10
C VAL A 57 22.07 -16.70 34.71
N TRP A 58 21.20 -15.84 34.18
CA TRP A 58 21.40 -15.22 32.87
C TRP A 58 22.64 -14.34 32.81
N ILE A 59 22.93 -13.59 33.88
CA ILE A 59 24.17 -12.78 33.98
C ILE A 59 25.40 -13.70 34.06
N ARG A 60 25.36 -14.77 34.88
CA ARG A 60 26.48 -15.73 35.00
C ARG A 60 26.77 -16.49 33.71
N LEU A 61 25.76 -16.70 32.87
CA LEU A 61 25.89 -17.38 31.58
C LEU A 61 26.25 -16.41 30.43
N ASP A 62 26.53 -15.14 30.72
CA ASP A 62 26.75 -14.09 29.73
C ASP A 62 25.59 -13.97 28.72
N ILE A 63 24.35 -14.30 29.12
CA ILE A 63 23.13 -14.03 28.34
C ILE A 63 22.78 -12.55 28.47
N LEU A 64 22.83 -12.02 29.70
CA LEU A 64 22.70 -10.60 30.00
C LEU A 64 24.05 -10.02 30.39
N VAL A 65 24.38 -8.87 29.80
CA VAL A 65 25.62 -8.13 30.06
C VAL A 65 25.26 -6.77 30.66
N PRO A 66 25.92 -6.33 31.75
CA PRO A 66 25.70 -4.99 32.30
C PRO A 66 26.31 -3.94 31.37
N VAL A 67 25.58 -2.84 31.17
CA VAL A 67 25.99 -1.75 30.29
C VAL A 67 27.16 -0.99 30.92
N ALA A 68 28.15 -0.63 30.10
CA ALA A 68 29.30 0.14 30.54
C ALA A 68 28.86 1.44 31.25
N LYS A 69 29.39 1.68 32.45
CA LYS A 69 29.09 2.85 33.31
C LYS A 69 27.66 2.90 33.89
N SER A 70 26.84 1.86 33.71
CA SER A 70 25.48 1.77 34.26
C SER A 70 25.19 0.35 34.79
N PRO A 71 25.64 -0.01 36.01
CA PRO A 71 25.58 -1.38 36.52
C PRO A 71 24.16 -1.93 36.73
N ASN A 72 23.15 -1.07 36.79
CA ASN A 72 21.74 -1.45 36.93
C ASN A 72 20.99 -1.51 35.58
N ARG A 73 21.69 -1.34 34.45
CA ARG A 73 21.15 -1.50 33.10
C ARG A 73 21.83 -2.69 32.43
N PHE A 74 21.03 -3.43 31.70
CA PHE A 74 21.45 -4.64 31.02
C PHE A 74 21.11 -4.56 29.54
N GLU A 75 21.93 -5.25 28.76
CA GLU A 75 21.74 -5.56 27.36
C GLU A 75 21.88 -7.08 27.17
N LEU A 76 21.31 -7.61 26.09
CA LEU A 76 21.62 -8.98 25.68
C LEU A 76 23.04 -9.01 25.13
N ASN A 77 23.76 -10.09 25.41
CA ASN A 77 25.02 -10.34 24.73
C ASN A 77 24.80 -10.36 23.22
N ALA A 78 25.59 -9.58 22.48
CA ALA A 78 25.44 -9.41 21.03
C ALA A 78 25.36 -10.74 20.27
N GLN A 79 26.20 -11.73 20.61
CA GLN A 79 26.20 -13.03 19.92
C GLN A 79 24.91 -13.83 20.18
N ILE A 80 24.37 -13.71 21.40
CA ILE A 80 23.13 -14.38 21.78
C ILE A 80 21.94 -13.63 21.17
N HIS A 81 21.97 -12.30 21.17
CA HIS A 81 20.96 -11.48 20.50
C HIS A 81 20.88 -11.79 19.01
N ASP A 82 22.02 -11.86 18.30
CA ASP A 82 22.07 -12.27 16.90
C ASP A 82 21.54 -13.69 16.67
N PHE A 83 21.86 -14.62 17.57
CA PHE A 83 21.37 -15.99 17.51
C PHE A 83 19.85 -16.08 17.73
N LEU A 84 19.32 -15.35 18.71
CA LEU A 84 17.89 -15.28 18.98
C LEU A 84 17.15 -14.60 17.82
N ALA A 85 17.68 -13.52 17.27
CA ALA A 85 17.13 -12.83 16.09
C ALA A 85 17.10 -13.78 14.87
N TYR A 86 18.17 -14.55 14.66
CA TYR A 86 18.20 -15.59 13.63
C TYR A 86 17.09 -16.63 13.81
N LEU A 87 16.87 -17.12 15.03
CA LEU A 87 15.81 -18.09 15.32
C LEU A 87 14.41 -17.50 15.16
N ARG A 88 14.22 -16.23 15.52
CA ARG A 88 12.94 -15.49 15.35
C ARG A 88 12.65 -15.13 13.90
N ARG A 89 13.60 -15.34 12.97
CA ARG A 89 13.54 -14.84 11.59
C ARG A 89 13.31 -13.33 11.54
N GLU A 90 13.83 -12.61 12.52
CA GLU A 90 13.81 -11.15 12.51
C GLU A 90 14.93 -10.64 11.64
N HIS A 91 14.61 -10.55 10.35
CA HIS A 91 15.55 -10.09 9.35
C HIS A 91 15.66 -8.57 9.42
N ARG A 92 16.80 -8.09 9.91
CA ARG A 92 17.19 -6.68 9.83
C ARG A 92 18.02 -6.44 8.60
N LEU A 93 17.62 -5.41 7.87
CA LEU A 93 18.37 -4.94 6.71
C LEU A 93 19.72 -4.40 7.17
N GLY A 94 20.81 -4.98 6.67
CA GLY A 94 22.15 -4.46 6.89
C GLY A 94 22.43 -3.22 6.04
N LEU A 95 23.54 -2.54 6.33
CA LEU A 95 24.01 -1.46 5.47
C LEU A 95 24.67 -2.03 4.22
N CYS A 96 24.38 -1.46 3.04
CA CYS A 96 25.04 -1.86 1.79
C CYS A 96 26.58 -1.71 1.87
N LEU A 97 27.07 -0.75 2.66
CA LEU A 97 28.50 -0.54 2.95
C LEU A 97 29.19 -1.76 3.58
N GLU A 98 28.44 -2.64 4.27
CA GLU A 98 29.01 -3.86 4.83
C GLU A 98 29.36 -4.88 3.72
N ILE A 99 28.51 -4.99 2.70
CA ILE A 99 28.79 -5.84 1.53
C ILE A 99 30.01 -5.30 0.79
N GLU A 100 30.12 -3.98 0.61
CA GLU A 100 31.33 -3.35 0.05
C GLU A 100 32.59 -3.69 0.85
N ALA A 101 32.51 -3.64 2.19
CA ALA A 101 33.65 -3.96 3.04
C ALA A 101 34.09 -5.43 2.88
N TYR A 102 33.13 -6.35 2.74
CA TYR A 102 33.42 -7.75 2.45
C TYR A 102 34.05 -7.93 1.07
N LEU A 103 33.57 -7.26 0.02
CA LEU A 103 34.15 -7.30 -1.32
C LEU A 103 35.61 -6.81 -1.32
N ARG A 104 35.88 -5.67 -0.68
CA ARG A 104 37.26 -5.16 -0.49
C ARG A 104 38.13 -6.13 0.29
N HIS A 105 37.55 -6.95 1.18
CA HIS A 105 38.27 -8.00 1.87
C HIS A 105 38.59 -9.17 0.94
N LEU A 106 37.64 -9.60 0.10
CA LEU A 106 37.86 -10.65 -0.90
C LEU A 106 38.99 -10.27 -1.87
N GLU A 107 39.02 -9.03 -2.34
CA GLU A 107 40.10 -8.54 -3.22
C GLU A 107 41.48 -8.60 -2.56
N ARG A 108 41.58 -8.28 -1.26
CA ARG A 108 42.83 -8.38 -0.51
C ARG A 108 43.26 -9.84 -0.36
N LEU A 109 42.32 -10.74 -0.06
CA LEU A 109 42.61 -12.17 0.00
C LEU A 109 43.07 -12.72 -1.35
N ALA A 110 42.49 -12.27 -2.48
CA ALA A 110 42.97 -12.65 -3.81
C ALA A 110 44.43 -12.22 -4.04
N GLY A 111 44.83 -11.04 -3.57
CA GLY A 111 46.23 -10.60 -3.59
C GLY A 111 47.14 -11.53 -2.76
N HIS A 112 46.77 -11.81 -1.51
CA HIS A 112 47.54 -12.72 -0.65
C HIS A 112 47.62 -14.15 -1.19
N ILE A 113 46.56 -14.63 -1.82
CA ILE A 113 46.52 -15.92 -2.51
C ILE A 113 47.54 -15.93 -3.66
N GLN A 114 47.58 -14.86 -4.46
CA GLN A 114 48.54 -14.75 -5.54
C GLN A 114 49.98 -14.71 -5.01
N ASP A 115 50.26 -13.90 -3.98
CA ASP A 115 51.59 -13.79 -3.36
C ASP A 115 52.06 -15.15 -2.81
N ALA A 116 51.20 -15.86 -2.08
CA ALA A 116 51.49 -17.18 -1.53
C ALA A 116 51.79 -18.21 -2.62
N PHE A 117 51.08 -18.14 -3.75
CA PHE A 117 51.32 -19.01 -4.89
C PHE A 117 52.65 -18.71 -5.59
N GLU A 118 52.99 -17.44 -5.80
CA GLU A 118 54.24 -17.02 -6.45
C GLU A 118 55.47 -17.47 -5.65
N ILE A 119 55.39 -17.46 -4.31
CA ILE A 119 56.46 -17.93 -3.41
C ILE A 119 56.40 -19.46 -3.18
N ARG A 120 55.39 -20.15 -3.73
CA ARG A 120 55.14 -21.60 -3.58
C ARG A 120 54.92 -22.06 -2.14
N ASP A 121 54.33 -21.23 -1.30
CA ASP A 121 53.93 -21.61 0.06
C ASP A 121 52.53 -22.24 0.05
N GLY A 122 52.48 -23.57 -0.06
CA GLY A 122 51.22 -24.33 -0.07
C GLY A 122 50.41 -24.20 1.24
N ASN A 123 51.07 -24.01 2.38
CA ASN A 123 50.38 -23.89 3.67
C ASN A 123 49.67 -22.54 3.79
N ASP A 124 50.34 -21.46 3.43
CA ASP A 124 49.71 -20.14 3.41
C ASP A 124 48.63 -20.07 2.33
N LEU A 125 48.89 -20.58 1.13
CA LEU A 125 47.89 -20.63 0.05
C LEU A 125 46.61 -21.33 0.52
N ALA A 126 46.73 -22.50 1.15
CA ALA A 126 45.57 -23.22 1.70
C ALA A 126 44.86 -22.43 2.81
N ARG A 127 45.60 -21.69 3.64
CA ARG A 127 45.01 -20.81 4.67
C ARG A 127 44.22 -19.67 4.04
N GLN A 128 44.78 -18.96 3.07
CA GLN A 128 44.12 -17.83 2.43
C GLN A 128 42.87 -18.24 1.66
N LEU A 129 42.92 -19.37 0.95
CA LEU A 129 41.76 -19.93 0.24
C LEU A 129 40.63 -20.32 1.20
N ARG A 130 40.93 -20.84 2.41
CA ARG A 130 39.90 -21.09 3.44
C ARG A 130 39.28 -19.80 3.97
N LEU A 131 40.08 -18.77 4.18
CA LEU A 131 39.58 -17.44 4.60
C LEU A 131 38.70 -16.81 3.51
N LEU A 132 39.08 -16.97 2.24
CA LEU A 132 38.29 -16.53 1.09
C LEU A 132 36.93 -17.24 1.08
N ASP A 133 36.93 -18.58 1.19
CA ASP A 133 35.70 -19.37 1.25
C ASP A 133 34.77 -18.95 2.40
N MET A 134 35.34 -18.73 3.59
CA MET A 134 34.58 -18.27 4.76
C MET A 134 33.96 -16.90 4.49
N ARG A 135 34.71 -15.98 3.89
CA ARG A 135 34.22 -14.63 3.58
C ARG A 135 33.14 -14.63 2.50
N VAL A 136 33.24 -15.48 1.48
CA VAL A 136 32.19 -15.64 0.46
C VAL A 136 30.89 -16.13 1.10
N ARG A 137 30.98 -17.08 2.04
CA ARG A 137 29.80 -17.55 2.81
C ARG A 137 29.20 -16.45 3.68
N ASP A 138 30.01 -15.58 4.28
CA ASP A 138 29.51 -14.43 5.04
C ASP A 138 28.67 -13.50 4.15
N VAL A 139 29.14 -13.22 2.91
CA VAL A 139 28.41 -12.40 1.93
C VAL A 139 27.11 -13.06 1.52
N LEU A 140 27.13 -14.35 1.18
CA LEU A 140 25.91 -15.11 0.84
C LEU A 140 24.87 -15.06 1.97
N LYS A 141 25.30 -15.31 3.21
CA LYS A 141 24.42 -15.24 4.38
C LYS A 141 23.86 -13.83 4.59
N LYS A 142 24.66 -12.79 4.33
CA LYS A 142 24.24 -11.39 4.42
C LYS A 142 23.17 -11.07 3.37
N LEU A 143 23.39 -11.47 2.12
CA LEU A 143 22.44 -11.28 1.02
C LEU A 143 21.09 -11.96 1.30
N ASP A 144 21.10 -13.20 1.78
CA ASP A 144 19.88 -13.92 2.15
C ASP A 144 19.12 -13.21 3.29
N ASN A 145 19.84 -12.78 4.33
CA ASN A 145 19.22 -12.01 5.42
C ASN A 145 18.62 -10.68 4.94
N ASP A 146 19.34 -9.95 4.09
CA ASP A 146 18.88 -8.69 3.53
C ASP A 146 17.65 -8.90 2.61
N GLU A 147 17.61 -9.99 1.83
CA GLU A 147 16.46 -10.36 1.01
C GLU A 147 15.19 -10.54 1.87
N GLN A 148 15.28 -11.31 2.95
CA GLN A 148 14.15 -11.54 3.83
C GLN A 148 13.70 -10.26 4.55
N ALA A 149 14.64 -9.37 4.91
CA ALA A 149 14.32 -8.07 5.48
C ALA A 149 13.52 -7.20 4.48
N LEU A 150 13.91 -7.20 3.21
CA LEU A 150 13.20 -6.48 2.15
C LEU A 150 11.79 -7.03 1.92
N VAL A 151 11.62 -8.35 1.97
CA VAL A 151 10.30 -8.99 1.93
C VAL A 151 9.44 -8.51 3.10
N ALA A 152 9.99 -8.49 4.33
CA ALA A 152 9.27 -8.02 5.50
C ALA A 152 8.83 -6.54 5.38
N VAL A 153 9.69 -5.66 4.85
CA VAL A 153 9.35 -4.25 4.58
C VAL A 153 8.20 -4.15 3.57
N ALA A 154 8.26 -4.92 2.48
CA ALA A 154 7.21 -4.93 1.46
C ALA A 154 5.88 -5.44 2.02
N GLU A 155 5.90 -6.49 2.84
CA GLU A 155 4.70 -7.02 3.48
C GLU A 155 4.10 -6.04 4.50
N ARG A 156 4.92 -5.40 5.34
CA ARG A 156 4.48 -4.32 6.26
C ARG A 156 3.80 -3.17 5.53
N ALA A 157 4.32 -2.80 4.35
CA ALA A 157 3.73 -1.76 3.53
C ALA A 157 2.37 -2.14 2.94
N LYS A 158 2.21 -3.41 2.55
CA LYS A 158 0.95 -3.97 2.01
C LYS A 158 -0.08 -4.27 3.08
N THR A 159 0.33 -4.51 4.33
CA THR A 159 -0.60 -4.91 5.37
C THR A 159 -1.58 -3.78 5.68
N SER A 160 -2.88 -4.09 5.73
CA SER A 160 -3.94 -3.16 6.13
C SER A 160 -4.07 -3.04 7.66
N ASP A 161 -2.97 -3.19 8.40
CA ASP A 161 -3.03 -3.04 9.84
C ASP A 161 -3.43 -1.59 10.16
N ARG A 162 -4.26 -1.35 11.19
CA ARG A 162 -4.72 0.00 11.53
C ARG A 162 -3.76 0.74 12.44
N GLN A 163 -2.81 0.02 13.06
CA GLN A 163 -1.92 0.60 14.07
C GLN A 163 -0.83 1.50 13.49
N ILE A 164 -0.33 1.22 12.28
CA ILE A 164 0.71 2.03 11.63
C ILE A 164 0.07 2.91 10.54
N PRO A 165 0.22 4.25 10.61
CA PRO A 165 -0.28 5.14 9.57
C PRO A 165 0.33 4.82 8.19
N LEU A 166 -0.48 4.91 7.14
CA LEU A 166 -0.06 4.65 5.75
C LEU A 166 1.18 5.46 5.31
N ARG A 167 1.28 6.72 5.78
CA ARG A 167 2.45 7.57 5.49
C ARG A 167 3.74 7.00 6.07
N GLN A 168 3.68 6.44 7.27
CA GLN A 168 4.85 5.87 7.95
C GLN A 168 5.29 4.58 7.26
N ARG A 169 4.34 3.75 6.81
CA ARG A 169 4.63 2.55 6.01
C ARG A 169 5.37 2.86 4.71
N TYR A 170 4.87 3.81 3.92
CA TYR A 170 5.55 4.20 2.69
C TYR A 170 6.87 4.94 2.96
N ALA A 171 7.01 5.64 4.07
CA ALA A 171 8.29 6.27 4.45
C ALA A 171 9.39 5.22 4.67
N GLU A 172 9.07 4.11 5.33
CA GLU A 172 9.99 2.98 5.52
C GLU A 172 10.42 2.38 4.16
N VAL A 173 9.48 2.18 3.23
CA VAL A 173 9.78 1.69 1.87
C VAL A 173 10.70 2.65 1.11
N LEU A 174 10.43 3.96 1.20
CA LEU A 174 11.24 4.97 0.51
C LEU A 174 12.66 5.04 1.09
N ALA A 175 12.79 5.03 2.42
CA ALA A 175 14.09 4.99 3.09
C ALA A 175 14.88 3.73 2.71
N THR A 176 14.24 2.56 2.78
CA THR A 176 14.84 1.27 2.38
C THR A 176 15.33 1.29 0.92
N TRP A 177 14.56 1.89 0.02
CA TRP A 177 14.99 2.03 -1.38
C TRP A 177 16.25 2.88 -1.49
N ASP A 178 16.26 4.05 -0.88
CA ASP A 178 17.32 5.04 -1.04
C ASP A 178 18.60 4.62 -0.27
N GLU A 179 18.48 3.95 0.88
CA GLU A 179 19.59 3.53 1.74
C GLU A 179 20.23 2.19 1.36
N TYR A 180 19.48 1.29 0.70
CA TYR A 180 19.97 -0.05 0.36
C TYR A 180 19.83 -0.41 -1.12
N VAL A 181 18.62 -0.34 -1.69
CA VAL A 181 18.37 -0.82 -3.06
C VAL A 181 19.17 0.00 -4.07
N GLU A 182 19.14 1.33 -3.98
CA GLU A 182 19.83 2.22 -4.91
C GLU A 182 21.37 2.04 -4.85
N PRO A 183 22.02 2.03 -3.67
CA PRO A 183 23.43 1.64 -3.56
C PRO A 183 23.74 0.24 -4.12
N MET A 184 22.87 -0.74 -3.85
CA MET A 184 23.08 -2.11 -4.35
C MET A 184 22.99 -2.20 -5.88
N ILE A 185 22.12 -1.40 -6.52
CA ILE A 185 22.10 -1.27 -7.98
C ILE A 185 23.46 -0.77 -8.48
N GLN A 186 23.99 0.30 -7.88
CA GLN A 186 25.28 0.85 -8.27
C GLN A 186 26.42 -0.16 -8.08
N LEU A 187 26.35 -0.96 -7.01
CA LEU A 187 27.34 -1.96 -6.66
C LEU A 187 27.36 -3.15 -7.64
N VAL A 188 26.19 -3.64 -8.05
CA VAL A 188 26.02 -4.84 -8.90
C VAL A 188 25.98 -4.53 -10.41
N ASN A 189 25.91 -3.24 -10.80
CA ASN A 189 26.03 -2.85 -12.20
C ASN A 189 27.29 -3.47 -12.86
N ALA A 190 27.29 -3.61 -14.19
CA ALA A 190 28.33 -4.33 -14.93
C ALA A 190 29.78 -3.86 -14.68
N ASP A 191 29.93 -2.58 -14.30
CA ASP A 191 31.21 -1.94 -13.93
C ASP A 191 31.27 -1.55 -12.44
N GLY A 192 30.34 -2.04 -11.62
CA GLY A 192 30.28 -1.79 -10.18
C GLY A 192 31.35 -2.55 -9.40
N ALA A 193 31.57 -2.14 -8.15
CA ALA A 193 32.63 -2.74 -7.31
C ALA A 193 32.39 -4.23 -7.01
N PHE A 194 31.14 -4.71 -7.05
CA PHE A 194 30.84 -6.14 -6.89
C PHE A 194 31.42 -6.95 -8.06
N GLU A 195 31.07 -6.57 -9.29
CA GLU A 195 31.51 -7.25 -10.51
C GLU A 195 33.04 -7.20 -10.65
N GLN A 196 33.65 -6.05 -10.36
CA GLN A 196 35.11 -5.90 -10.38
C GLN A 196 35.80 -6.79 -9.34
N GLY A 197 35.30 -6.81 -8.11
CA GLY A 197 35.85 -7.63 -7.03
C GLY A 197 35.76 -9.12 -7.35
N VAL A 198 34.59 -9.58 -7.81
CA VAL A 198 34.36 -10.97 -8.23
C VAL A 198 35.30 -11.38 -9.37
N ARG A 199 35.36 -10.60 -10.45
CA ARG A 199 36.23 -10.90 -11.60
C ARG A 199 37.70 -10.98 -11.21
N LYS A 200 38.15 -10.11 -10.29
CA LYS A 200 39.54 -10.13 -9.81
C LYS A 200 39.86 -11.42 -9.07
N VAL A 201 39.00 -11.84 -8.15
CA VAL A 201 39.17 -13.09 -7.41
C VAL A 201 39.11 -14.29 -8.37
N GLU A 202 38.13 -14.29 -9.28
CA GLU A 202 37.94 -15.34 -10.28
C GLU A 202 39.18 -15.51 -11.16
N THR A 203 39.75 -14.41 -11.66
CA THR A 203 40.94 -14.41 -12.50
C THR A 203 42.14 -15.03 -11.78
N VAL A 204 42.31 -14.72 -10.49
CA VAL A 204 43.36 -15.34 -9.67
C VAL A 204 43.13 -16.85 -9.54
N LEU A 205 41.92 -17.29 -9.19
CA LEU A 205 41.61 -18.71 -9.03
C LEU A 205 41.78 -19.52 -10.32
N LEU A 206 41.33 -18.99 -11.46
CA LEU A 206 41.49 -19.64 -12.76
C LEU A 206 42.96 -19.73 -13.18
N ARG A 207 43.77 -18.70 -12.91
CA ARG A 207 45.21 -18.72 -13.13
C ARG A 207 45.89 -19.81 -12.29
N LEU A 208 45.52 -19.94 -11.02
CA LEU A 208 46.07 -20.97 -10.12
C LEU A 208 45.74 -22.38 -10.62
N LEU A 209 44.49 -22.64 -10.99
CA LEU A 209 44.07 -23.92 -11.56
C LEU A 209 44.88 -24.28 -12.82
N GLY A 210 45.06 -23.32 -13.74
CA GLY A 210 45.85 -23.54 -14.95
C GLY A 210 47.33 -23.79 -14.69
N GLU A 211 47.93 -23.06 -13.75
CA GLU A 211 49.34 -23.23 -13.40
C GLU A 211 49.59 -24.51 -12.58
N GLN A 212 48.68 -24.92 -11.70
CA GLN A 212 48.78 -26.19 -10.98
C GLN A 212 48.67 -27.40 -11.90
N ALA A 213 47.81 -27.34 -12.93
CA ALA A 213 47.74 -28.38 -13.96
C ALA A 213 49.07 -28.53 -14.73
N ARG A 214 49.85 -27.45 -14.85
CA ARG A 214 51.14 -27.44 -15.56
C ARG A 214 52.33 -27.79 -14.68
N LEU A 215 52.38 -27.26 -13.46
CA LEU A 215 53.56 -27.28 -12.58
C LEU A 215 53.44 -28.30 -11.43
N GLY A 216 52.27 -28.92 -11.25
CA GLY A 216 51.95 -29.81 -10.13
C GLY A 216 51.14 -29.11 -9.03
N HIS A 217 50.43 -29.90 -8.22
CA HIS A 217 49.51 -29.39 -7.20
C HIS A 217 50.25 -28.87 -5.97
N LEU A 218 50.03 -27.59 -5.64
CA LEU A 218 50.47 -26.96 -4.38
C LEU A 218 49.40 -27.03 -3.30
N VAL A 219 48.12 -27.04 -3.70
CA VAL A 219 46.94 -27.15 -2.84
C VAL A 219 45.91 -28.06 -3.53
N ASP A 220 45.02 -28.66 -2.74
CA ASP A 220 43.94 -29.51 -3.23
C ASP A 220 43.02 -28.77 -4.23
N ASP A 221 42.92 -29.31 -5.44
CA ASP A 221 42.13 -28.74 -6.54
C ASP A 221 40.63 -28.68 -6.20
N ASP A 222 40.12 -29.62 -5.39
CA ASP A 222 38.72 -29.61 -4.95
C ASP A 222 38.41 -28.35 -4.13
N MET A 223 39.37 -27.86 -3.34
CA MET A 223 39.21 -26.63 -2.57
C MET A 223 39.16 -25.39 -3.48
N LEU A 224 39.96 -25.36 -4.55
CA LEU A 224 39.96 -24.29 -5.55
C LEU A 224 38.69 -24.29 -6.40
N LEU A 225 38.25 -25.45 -6.86
CA LEU A 225 37.02 -25.58 -7.66
C LEU A 225 35.79 -25.20 -6.84
N ARG A 226 35.72 -25.60 -5.57
CA ARG A 226 34.61 -25.20 -4.67
C ARG A 226 34.59 -23.71 -4.38
N THR A 227 35.75 -23.12 -4.10
CA THR A 227 35.84 -21.66 -3.85
C THR A 227 35.46 -20.87 -5.10
N HIS A 228 35.94 -21.29 -6.28
CA HIS A 228 35.55 -20.68 -7.56
C HIS A 228 34.05 -20.80 -7.82
N ALA A 229 33.47 -22.00 -7.68
CA ALA A 229 32.03 -22.21 -7.87
C ALA A 229 31.18 -21.33 -6.92
N ARG A 230 31.59 -21.18 -5.66
CA ARG A 230 30.88 -20.34 -4.68
C ARG A 230 30.96 -18.85 -4.99
N ILE A 231 32.05 -18.38 -5.59
CA ILE A 231 32.16 -16.98 -6.01
C ILE A 231 31.14 -16.69 -7.14
N LEU A 232 30.99 -17.61 -8.09
CA LEU A 232 29.99 -17.50 -9.14
C LEU A 232 28.55 -17.61 -8.59
N GLU A 233 28.34 -18.49 -7.61
CA GLU A 233 27.06 -18.59 -6.88
C GLU A 233 26.73 -17.28 -6.15
N MET A 234 27.71 -16.69 -5.45
CA MET A 234 27.57 -15.39 -4.78
C MET A 234 27.20 -14.28 -5.76
N GLN A 235 27.80 -14.26 -6.95
CA GLN A 235 27.44 -13.30 -7.99
C GLN A 235 26.00 -13.48 -8.47
N THR A 236 25.61 -14.72 -8.76
CA THR A 236 24.26 -15.05 -9.19
C THR A 236 23.23 -14.69 -8.11
N SER A 237 23.53 -15.01 -6.85
CA SER A 237 22.69 -14.69 -5.70
C SER A 237 22.52 -13.18 -5.51
N ALA A 238 23.59 -12.39 -5.59
CA ALA A 238 23.50 -10.93 -5.48
C ALA A 238 22.61 -10.30 -6.56
N GLN A 239 22.72 -10.78 -7.81
CA GLN A 239 21.88 -10.31 -8.91
C GLN A 239 20.41 -10.71 -8.74
N LEU A 240 20.14 -11.94 -8.28
CA LEU A 240 18.79 -12.42 -7.99
C LEU A 240 18.15 -11.66 -6.84
N THR A 241 18.83 -11.49 -5.71
CA THR A 241 18.35 -10.72 -4.57
C THR A 241 18.06 -9.28 -4.97
N LEU A 242 18.92 -8.63 -5.77
CA LEU A 242 18.65 -7.29 -6.28
C LEU A 242 17.41 -7.24 -7.19
N ARG A 243 17.26 -8.23 -8.07
CA ARG A 243 16.09 -8.33 -8.94
C ARG A 243 14.81 -8.48 -8.12
N HIS A 244 14.79 -9.39 -7.15
CA HIS A 244 13.65 -9.57 -6.25
C HIS A 244 13.36 -8.30 -5.45
N ALA A 245 14.38 -7.64 -4.90
CA ALA A 245 14.25 -6.37 -4.19
C ALA A 245 13.55 -5.30 -5.05
N ARG A 246 13.94 -5.18 -6.32
CA ARG A 246 13.34 -4.25 -7.28
C ARG A 246 11.90 -4.63 -7.60
N GLU A 247 11.62 -5.90 -7.86
CA GLU A 247 10.27 -6.39 -8.14
C GLU A 247 9.31 -6.14 -6.96
N LEU A 248 9.80 -6.22 -5.72
CA LEU A 248 9.01 -6.01 -4.50
C LEU A 248 8.79 -4.51 -4.18
N LEU A 249 9.84 -3.69 -4.19
CA LEU A 249 9.78 -2.33 -3.64
C LEU A 249 9.51 -1.23 -4.69
N LEU A 250 9.88 -1.44 -5.96
CA LEU A 250 9.64 -0.45 -7.01
C LEU A 250 8.16 -0.06 -7.18
N PRO A 251 7.20 -1.01 -7.25
CA PRO A 251 5.79 -0.64 -7.39
C PRO A 251 5.27 0.15 -6.17
N LEU A 252 5.71 -0.20 -4.96
CA LEU A 252 5.35 0.51 -3.73
C LEU A 252 5.92 1.94 -3.71
N ARG A 253 7.16 2.12 -4.20
CA ARG A 253 7.79 3.44 -4.37
C ARG A 253 7.01 4.31 -5.35
N GLU A 254 6.60 3.75 -6.48
CA GLU A 254 5.81 4.48 -7.48
C GLU A 254 4.43 4.86 -6.93
N GLU A 255 3.76 3.94 -6.22
CA GLU A 255 2.48 4.21 -5.57
C GLU A 255 2.61 5.35 -4.54
N ALA A 256 3.63 5.30 -3.67
CA ALA A 256 3.91 6.37 -2.71
C ALA A 256 4.16 7.73 -3.41
N ARG A 257 4.92 7.74 -4.51
CA ARG A 257 5.17 8.96 -5.30
C ARG A 257 3.89 9.50 -5.92
N ARG A 258 3.00 8.63 -6.43
CA ARG A 258 1.69 9.02 -6.98
C ARG A 258 0.81 9.61 -5.89
N HIS A 259 0.69 8.97 -4.73
CA HIS A 259 -0.09 9.48 -3.59
C HIS A 259 0.41 10.86 -3.12
N ASN A 260 1.73 11.04 -3.07
CA ASN A 260 2.34 12.33 -2.76
C ASN A 260 2.06 13.40 -3.84
N ALA A 261 2.15 13.03 -5.12
CA ALA A 261 1.84 13.94 -6.23
C ALA A 261 0.36 14.36 -6.22
N VAL A 262 -0.56 13.43 -6.01
CA VAL A 262 -2.01 13.70 -5.91
C VAL A 262 -2.32 14.60 -4.72
N THR A 263 -1.74 14.32 -3.56
CA THR A 263 -1.96 15.14 -2.34
C THR A 263 -1.43 16.57 -2.53
N ARG A 264 -0.25 16.73 -3.13
CA ARG A 264 0.30 18.05 -3.46
C ARG A 264 -0.55 18.77 -4.51
N GLY A 265 -1.00 18.07 -5.54
CA GLY A 265 -1.89 18.61 -6.57
C GLY A 265 -3.22 19.10 -6.00
N ALA A 266 -3.84 18.31 -5.12
CA ALA A 266 -5.07 18.68 -4.42
C ALA A 266 -4.87 19.91 -3.52
N ALA A 267 -3.77 19.97 -2.75
CA ALA A 267 -3.45 21.15 -1.93
C ALA A 267 -3.25 22.41 -2.77
N LEU A 268 -2.55 22.30 -3.92
CA LEU A 268 -2.39 23.41 -4.86
C LEU A 268 -3.73 23.84 -5.46
N ALA A 269 -4.55 22.90 -5.92
CA ALA A 269 -5.89 23.19 -6.46
C ALA A 269 -6.78 23.89 -5.42
N LEU A 270 -6.82 23.39 -4.18
CA LEU A 270 -7.56 24.03 -3.08
C LEU A 270 -7.03 25.43 -2.76
N SER A 271 -5.72 25.65 -2.84
CA SER A 271 -5.13 26.98 -2.65
C SER A 271 -5.53 27.98 -3.75
N VAL A 272 -5.67 27.50 -5.00
CA VAL A 272 -6.13 28.30 -6.13
C VAL A 272 -7.63 28.59 -5.98
N ILE A 273 -8.44 27.60 -5.64
CA ILE A 273 -9.88 27.76 -5.35
C ILE A 273 -10.08 28.79 -4.25
N ARG A 274 -9.32 28.70 -3.16
CA ARG A 274 -9.38 29.65 -2.03
C ARG A 274 -9.05 31.09 -2.46
N ARG A 275 -8.14 31.29 -3.42
CA ARG A 275 -7.69 32.62 -3.84
C ARG A 275 -8.50 33.22 -4.98
N LYS A 276 -8.98 32.40 -5.92
CA LYS A 276 -9.53 32.85 -7.22
C LYS A 276 -10.91 32.28 -7.55
N GLY A 277 -11.51 31.48 -6.67
CA GLY A 277 -12.80 30.81 -6.92
C GLY A 277 -12.65 29.53 -7.76
N LEU A 278 -13.77 28.81 -7.94
CA LEU A 278 -13.81 27.51 -8.63
C LEU A 278 -13.45 27.61 -10.12
N ASP A 279 -13.80 28.71 -10.77
CA ASP A 279 -13.60 28.90 -12.22
C ASP A 279 -12.12 29.07 -12.60
N ALA A 280 -11.26 29.36 -11.62
CA ALA A 280 -9.83 29.53 -11.83
C ALA A 280 -9.06 28.20 -11.80
N VAL A 281 -9.72 27.08 -11.47
CA VAL A 281 -9.13 25.75 -11.60
C VAL A 281 -9.19 25.34 -13.06
N PRO A 282 -8.05 25.11 -13.74
CA PRO A 282 -8.09 24.60 -15.11
C PRO A 282 -8.88 23.29 -15.12
N GLN A 283 -9.87 23.13 -16.01
CA GLN A 283 -10.65 21.89 -16.15
C GLN A 283 -9.76 20.66 -16.45
N ALA A 284 -8.57 20.88 -17.03
CA ALA A 284 -7.53 19.87 -17.21
C ALA A 284 -6.86 19.39 -15.89
N ALA A 285 -7.13 20.05 -14.76
CA ALA A 285 -6.63 19.70 -13.43
C ALA A 285 -7.70 19.03 -12.54
N MET A 286 -8.93 18.81 -13.04
CA MET A 286 -9.84 17.89 -12.37
C MET A 286 -9.31 16.47 -12.55
N PRO A 287 -9.08 15.70 -11.47
CA PRO A 287 -8.78 14.29 -11.62
C PRO A 287 -10.02 13.67 -12.25
N LEU A 288 -9.97 13.38 -13.55
CA LEU A 288 -10.86 12.41 -14.13
C LEU A 288 -10.68 11.17 -13.24
N PHE A 289 -11.75 10.73 -12.59
CA PHE A 289 -11.79 9.47 -11.86
C PHE A 289 -11.66 8.32 -12.86
N THR A 290 -10.53 8.26 -13.56
CA THR A 290 -10.11 7.07 -14.26
C THR A 290 -9.58 6.16 -13.19
N ARG A 291 -10.11 4.94 -13.11
CA ARG A 291 -9.42 3.88 -12.38
C ARG A 291 -8.06 3.75 -13.06
N PRO A 292 -6.94 4.05 -12.38
CA PRO A 292 -5.65 3.82 -12.99
C PRO A 292 -5.54 2.31 -13.20
N GLN A 293 -5.53 1.87 -14.46
CA GLN A 293 -5.13 0.51 -14.73
C GLN A 293 -3.65 0.41 -14.42
N SER A 294 -3.31 -0.42 -13.43
CA SER A 294 -1.94 -0.85 -13.22
C SER A 294 -1.43 -1.45 -14.53
N THR A 295 -0.45 -0.81 -15.17
CA THR A 295 0.34 -1.42 -16.25
C THR A 295 1.34 -2.45 -15.71
N PHE A 296 1.38 -2.66 -14.40
CA PHE A 296 2.18 -3.71 -13.77
C PHE A 296 1.49 -5.05 -14.01
N LEU A 297 2.07 -5.85 -14.91
CA LEU A 297 1.59 -7.19 -15.25
C LEU A 297 1.97 -8.25 -14.19
N GLY A 298 2.58 -7.84 -13.07
CA GLY A 298 2.98 -8.75 -12.00
C GLY A 298 4.41 -9.29 -12.14
N SER A 299 4.78 -10.25 -11.28
CA SER A 299 6.04 -11.01 -11.38
C SER A 299 6.10 -11.81 -12.69
N ALA A 300 7.29 -12.27 -13.10
CA ALA A 300 7.45 -13.08 -14.31
C ALA A 300 6.50 -14.29 -14.36
N SER A 301 6.30 -14.95 -13.22
CA SER A 301 5.34 -16.05 -13.05
C SER A 301 3.86 -15.63 -13.22
N GLN A 302 3.49 -14.41 -12.80
CA GLN A 302 2.15 -13.87 -13.01
C GLN A 302 1.92 -13.52 -14.48
N VAL A 303 2.94 -13.02 -15.18
CA VAL A 303 2.89 -12.78 -16.63
C VAL A 303 2.72 -14.10 -17.38
N GLU A 304 3.51 -15.13 -17.05
CA GLU A 304 3.37 -16.46 -17.65
C GLU A 304 1.99 -17.07 -17.40
N ALA A 305 1.47 -16.99 -16.16
CA ALA A 305 0.13 -17.45 -15.83
C ALA A 305 -0.96 -16.68 -16.60
N TYR A 306 -0.78 -15.37 -16.78
CA TYR A 306 -1.68 -14.54 -17.57
C TYR A 306 -1.65 -14.90 -19.06
N VAL A 307 -0.46 -15.10 -19.64
CA VAL A 307 -0.30 -15.56 -21.04
C VAL A 307 -0.89 -16.96 -21.23
N TYR A 308 -0.69 -17.86 -20.28
CA TYR A 308 -1.30 -19.19 -20.27
C TYR A 308 -2.83 -19.12 -20.18
N ALA A 309 -3.36 -18.22 -19.36
CA ALA A 309 -4.80 -17.97 -19.25
C ALA A 309 -5.37 -17.36 -20.54
N LEU A 310 -4.63 -16.46 -21.21
CA LEU A 310 -5.00 -15.91 -22.51
C LEU A 310 -5.07 -16.99 -23.59
N ALA A 311 -4.13 -17.94 -23.59
CA ALA A 311 -4.12 -19.05 -24.55
C ALA A 311 -5.36 -19.96 -24.44
N ARG A 312 -6.02 -19.98 -23.26
CA ARG A 312 -7.26 -20.73 -23.00
C ARG A 312 -8.47 -19.82 -22.80
N PHE A 313 -8.36 -18.54 -23.18
CA PHE A 313 -9.42 -17.58 -22.94
C PHE A 313 -10.58 -17.83 -23.89
N GLU A 314 -11.65 -18.42 -23.37
CA GLU A 314 -12.95 -18.38 -24.04
C GLU A 314 -13.62 -17.04 -23.70
N PRO A 315 -13.94 -16.20 -24.71
CA PRO A 315 -14.61 -14.94 -24.46
C PRO A 315 -15.98 -15.22 -23.84
N LYS A 316 -16.14 -14.90 -22.55
CA LYS A 316 -17.47 -14.81 -21.96
C LYS A 316 -18.20 -13.70 -22.72
N PRO A 317 -19.29 -14.00 -23.47
CA PRO A 317 -20.04 -12.95 -24.13
C PRO A 317 -20.48 -12.00 -23.03
N ALA A 318 -20.03 -10.74 -23.11
CA ALA A 318 -20.52 -9.70 -22.22
C ALA A 318 -22.03 -9.66 -22.40
N GLN A 319 -22.77 -10.15 -21.40
CA GLN A 319 -24.19 -9.88 -21.32
C GLN A 319 -24.28 -8.39 -21.05
N PHE A 320 -24.40 -7.61 -22.13
CA PHE A 320 -24.97 -6.28 -22.01
C PHE A 320 -26.23 -6.44 -21.16
N PRO A 321 -26.45 -5.62 -20.12
CA PRO A 321 -27.72 -5.61 -19.43
C PRO A 321 -28.78 -5.33 -20.49
N LYS A 322 -29.40 -6.40 -21.01
CA LYS A 322 -30.57 -6.28 -21.87
C LYS A 322 -31.55 -5.57 -20.99
N ALA A 323 -32.02 -4.40 -21.43
CA ALA A 323 -33.04 -3.62 -20.75
C ALA A 323 -34.05 -4.61 -20.17
N HIS A 324 -34.06 -4.73 -18.84
CA HIS A 324 -34.97 -5.64 -18.17
C HIS A 324 -36.34 -5.29 -18.73
N LYS A 325 -36.99 -6.25 -19.40
CA LYS A 325 -38.42 -6.14 -19.64
C LYS A 325 -39.01 -6.09 -18.24
N SER A 326 -39.30 -4.88 -17.76
CA SER A 326 -39.93 -4.70 -16.46
C SER A 326 -41.17 -5.58 -16.47
N HIS A 327 -41.37 -6.28 -15.36
CA HIS A 327 -42.57 -7.03 -15.09
C HIS A 327 -43.81 -6.21 -15.49
N LYS A 328 -44.84 -6.89 -16.00
CA LYS A 328 -46.20 -6.37 -16.18
C LYS A 328 -46.81 -5.95 -14.83
N GLY A 329 -46.31 -4.86 -14.27
CA GLY A 329 -46.96 -4.01 -13.30
C GLY A 329 -46.87 -2.61 -13.89
N ASP A 330 -47.99 -1.89 -13.91
CA ASP A 330 -48.28 -0.65 -14.64
C ASP A 330 -47.09 0.08 -15.26
N ALA A 331 -47.18 0.32 -16.57
CA ALA A 331 -46.23 1.17 -17.28
C ALA A 331 -46.05 2.48 -16.49
N PRO A 332 -44.82 2.87 -16.13
CA PRO A 332 -44.60 4.18 -15.54
C PRO A 332 -45.16 5.21 -16.51
N ARG A 333 -46.20 5.92 -16.07
CA ARG A 333 -46.89 6.93 -16.86
C ARG A 333 -45.83 7.92 -17.32
N ALA A 334 -45.69 8.11 -18.64
CA ALA A 334 -44.72 9.05 -19.18
C ALA A 334 -44.95 10.43 -18.51
N PRO A 335 -43.88 11.16 -18.12
CA PRO A 335 -44.03 12.47 -17.50
C PRO A 335 -44.86 13.37 -18.43
N ARG A 336 -45.96 13.93 -17.91
CA ARG A 336 -46.88 14.74 -18.72
C ARG A 336 -46.15 15.94 -19.30
N THR A 337 -46.33 16.19 -20.59
CA THR A 337 -45.71 17.35 -21.23
C THR A 337 -46.44 18.64 -20.89
N VAL A 338 -45.73 19.77 -20.94
CA VAL A 338 -46.30 21.09 -20.64
C VAL A 338 -47.48 21.44 -21.55
N LYS A 339 -47.47 20.99 -22.81
CA LYS A 339 -48.58 21.22 -23.76
C LYS A 339 -49.86 20.50 -23.33
N GLU A 340 -49.75 19.24 -22.92
CA GLU A 340 -50.91 18.45 -22.50
C GLU A 340 -51.57 19.00 -21.23
N MET A 341 -50.77 19.49 -20.28
CA MET A 341 -51.32 20.13 -19.06
C MET A 341 -51.99 21.47 -19.35
N LEU A 342 -51.51 22.22 -20.35
CA LEU A 342 -52.14 23.46 -20.80
C LEU A 342 -53.48 23.20 -21.49
N GLU A 343 -53.51 22.25 -22.43
CA GLU A 343 -54.73 21.87 -23.16
C GLU A 343 -55.83 21.40 -22.20
N ARG A 344 -55.48 20.54 -21.24
CA ARG A 344 -56.44 20.09 -20.21
C ARG A 344 -56.93 21.20 -19.30
N CYS A 345 -56.07 22.17 -18.99
CA CYS A 345 -56.45 23.32 -18.19
C CYS A 345 -57.40 24.24 -18.97
N GLU A 346 -57.18 24.42 -20.29
CA GLU A 346 -58.08 25.14 -21.20
C GLU A 346 -59.45 24.44 -21.33
N ASP A 347 -59.47 23.11 -21.48
CA ASP A 347 -60.71 22.32 -21.60
C ASP A 347 -61.54 22.31 -20.31
N ALA A 348 -60.90 22.47 -19.15
CA ALA A 348 -61.56 22.42 -17.84
C ALA A 348 -62.03 23.81 -17.34
N LEU A 349 -61.90 24.86 -18.15
CA LEU A 349 -62.39 26.19 -17.79
C LEU A 349 -63.93 26.22 -17.76
N PRO A 350 -64.56 26.95 -16.82
CA PRO A 350 -63.95 27.76 -15.76
C PRO A 350 -63.49 26.91 -14.56
N LEU A 351 -62.27 27.18 -14.06
CA LEU A 351 -61.69 26.48 -12.91
C LEU A 351 -61.88 27.34 -11.64
N PRO A 352 -62.71 26.93 -10.69
CA PRO A 352 -62.96 27.72 -9.48
C PRO A 352 -61.76 27.73 -8.52
N ASP A 353 -60.94 26.68 -8.50
CA ASP A 353 -59.70 26.61 -7.72
C ASP A 353 -58.67 25.71 -8.44
N LEU A 354 -57.58 26.32 -8.91
CA LEU A 354 -56.50 25.64 -9.64
C LEU A 354 -55.82 24.53 -8.83
N MET A 355 -55.64 24.71 -7.52
CA MET A 355 -54.94 23.75 -6.67
C MET A 355 -55.81 22.53 -6.39
N VAL A 356 -57.12 22.72 -6.21
CA VAL A 356 -58.09 21.60 -6.11
C VAL A 356 -58.10 20.81 -7.41
N TRP A 357 -58.15 21.49 -8.55
CA TRP A 357 -58.12 20.81 -9.85
C TRP A 357 -56.82 20.02 -10.07
N LEU A 358 -55.66 20.54 -9.67
CA LEU A 358 -54.39 19.81 -9.75
C LEU A 358 -54.39 18.54 -8.88
N LEU A 359 -54.99 18.59 -7.69
CA LEU A 359 -55.14 17.42 -6.81
C LEU A 359 -56.08 16.37 -7.40
N ASP A 360 -57.15 16.79 -8.07
CA ASP A 360 -58.09 15.87 -8.73
C ASP A 360 -57.48 15.23 -9.99
N GLN A 361 -56.65 15.97 -10.73
CA GLN A 361 -56.02 15.48 -11.96
C GLN A 361 -54.79 14.59 -11.72
N GLU A 362 -54.09 14.80 -10.61
CA GLU A 362 -52.88 14.07 -10.20
C GLU A 362 -52.95 13.68 -8.71
N PRO A 363 -53.83 12.73 -8.34
CA PRO A 363 -53.99 12.31 -6.94
C PRO A 363 -52.75 11.59 -6.38
N GLU A 364 -51.90 11.03 -7.25
CA GLU A 364 -50.66 10.34 -6.86
C GLU A 364 -49.40 11.20 -7.00
N GLY A 365 -49.52 12.45 -7.47
CA GLY A 365 -48.39 13.33 -7.73
C GLY A 365 -47.63 13.73 -6.47
N ALA A 366 -46.29 13.81 -6.57
CA ALA A 366 -45.45 14.33 -5.51
C ALA A 366 -45.70 15.83 -5.28
N THR A 367 -45.45 16.31 -4.06
CA THR A 367 -45.82 17.67 -3.66
C THR A 367 -45.08 18.74 -4.48
N ASP A 368 -43.83 18.49 -4.81
CA ASP A 368 -42.96 19.35 -5.60
C ASP A 368 -43.41 19.46 -7.07
N GLU A 369 -43.86 18.36 -7.68
CA GLU A 369 -44.43 18.34 -9.02
C GLU A 369 -45.75 19.13 -9.09
N LEU A 370 -46.63 18.97 -8.11
CA LEU A 370 -47.89 19.73 -8.01
C LEU A 370 -47.62 21.23 -7.88
N LEU A 371 -46.65 21.63 -7.04
CA LEU A 371 -46.25 23.03 -6.88
C LEU A 371 -45.57 23.60 -8.13
N TYR A 372 -44.80 22.79 -8.85
CA TYR A 372 -44.25 23.15 -10.14
C TYR A 372 -45.37 23.49 -11.14
N TRP A 373 -46.36 22.62 -11.30
CA TRP A 373 -47.49 22.84 -12.20
C TRP A 373 -48.36 24.03 -11.78
N PHE A 374 -48.64 24.18 -10.48
CA PHE A 374 -49.34 25.33 -9.93
C PHE A 374 -48.62 26.64 -10.28
N SER A 375 -47.30 26.69 -10.09
CA SER A 375 -46.49 27.87 -10.40
C SER A 375 -46.45 28.18 -11.90
N ARG A 376 -46.52 27.15 -12.75
CA ARG A 376 -46.46 27.29 -14.21
C ARG A 376 -47.80 27.76 -14.78
N LEU A 377 -48.90 27.08 -14.44
CA LEU A 377 -50.25 27.40 -14.93
C LEU A 377 -50.74 28.77 -14.45
N SER A 378 -50.40 29.16 -13.22
CA SER A 378 -50.75 30.50 -12.68
C SER A 378 -50.03 31.68 -13.36
N ARG A 379 -48.98 31.41 -14.14
CA ARG A 379 -48.18 32.41 -14.87
C ARG A 379 -48.52 32.48 -16.35
N GLU A 380 -49.38 31.61 -16.85
CA GLU A 380 -49.71 31.56 -18.27
C GLU A 380 -50.66 32.67 -18.68
N LYS A 381 -50.32 33.36 -19.79
CA LYS A 381 -51.03 34.57 -20.23
C LYS A 381 -52.41 34.27 -20.83
N ARG A 382 -52.72 33.00 -21.08
CA ARG A 382 -53.96 32.54 -21.72
C ARG A 382 -55.17 32.54 -20.78
N PHE A 383 -54.93 32.58 -19.47
CA PHE A 383 -55.98 32.54 -18.46
C PHE A 383 -56.11 33.89 -17.77
N ALA A 384 -57.35 34.36 -17.60
CA ALA A 384 -57.64 35.40 -16.63
C ALA A 384 -57.64 34.77 -15.23
N ARG A 385 -57.01 35.44 -14.27
CA ARG A 385 -56.78 34.90 -12.92
C ARG A 385 -57.40 35.80 -11.86
N GLU A 386 -58.19 35.20 -11.00
CA GLU A 386 -58.69 35.83 -9.78
C GLU A 386 -58.04 35.15 -8.57
N ARG A 387 -57.50 35.96 -7.65
CA ARG A 387 -56.75 35.44 -6.50
C ARG A 387 -57.70 35.10 -5.37
N LEU A 388 -57.67 33.86 -4.92
CA LEU A 388 -58.52 33.37 -3.84
C LEU A 388 -57.91 33.64 -2.45
N GLU A 389 -58.73 33.45 -1.43
CA GLU A 389 -58.29 33.45 -0.03
C GLU A 389 -57.32 32.30 0.26
N ARG A 390 -56.60 32.41 1.37
CA ARG A 390 -55.62 31.39 1.77
C ARG A 390 -56.36 30.18 2.31
N ARG A 391 -56.08 29.00 1.73
CA ARG A 391 -56.65 27.72 2.15
C ARG A 391 -55.55 26.69 2.35
N GLU A 392 -55.88 25.65 3.11
CA GLU A 392 -55.01 24.51 3.35
C GLU A 392 -55.39 23.37 2.39
N TYR A 393 -54.39 22.83 1.69
CA TYR A 393 -54.53 21.76 0.70
C TYR A 393 -53.69 20.57 1.14
N THR A 394 -54.35 19.41 1.29
CA THR A 394 -53.67 18.16 1.66
C THR A 394 -53.16 17.47 0.39
N THR A 395 -51.85 17.49 0.19
CA THR A 395 -51.17 16.64 -0.81
C THR A 395 -50.83 15.29 -0.18
N ARG A 396 -50.36 14.34 -0.98
CA ARG A 396 -49.97 13.00 -0.49
C ARG A 396 -48.90 13.05 0.61
N GLU A 397 -47.97 14.01 0.55
CA GLU A 397 -46.81 14.05 1.46
C GLU A 397 -46.89 15.22 2.45
N HIS A 398 -47.58 16.32 2.10
CA HIS A 398 -47.57 17.55 2.88
C HIS A 398 -48.94 18.24 2.96
N LEU A 399 -49.16 18.97 4.05
CA LEU A 399 -50.23 19.97 4.16
C LEU A 399 -49.69 21.32 3.68
N VAL A 400 -50.22 21.84 2.57
CA VAL A 400 -49.74 23.08 1.93
C VAL A 400 -50.75 24.20 2.13
N SER A 401 -50.32 25.31 2.75
CA SER A 401 -51.15 26.50 2.94
C SER A 401 -50.77 27.61 1.94
N LEU A 402 -51.59 27.81 0.90
CA LEU A 402 -51.35 28.80 -0.16
C LEU A 402 -52.64 29.52 -0.61
N ARG A 403 -52.48 30.61 -1.37
CA ARG A 403 -53.59 31.30 -2.04
C ARG A 403 -53.65 30.81 -3.48
N SER A 404 -54.68 30.03 -3.80
CA SER A 404 -54.91 29.52 -5.16
C SER A 404 -55.51 30.59 -6.08
N PHE A 405 -55.73 30.23 -7.35
CA PHE A 405 -56.32 31.08 -8.36
C PHE A 405 -57.57 30.43 -8.95
N ALA A 406 -58.63 31.20 -9.12
CA ALA A 406 -59.70 30.87 -10.05
C ALA A 406 -59.24 31.27 -11.46
N LEU A 407 -59.36 30.36 -12.44
CA LEU A 407 -58.98 30.60 -13.82
C LEU A 407 -60.21 30.65 -14.71
N THR A 408 -60.31 31.71 -15.52
CA THR A 408 -61.32 31.88 -16.56
C THR A 408 -60.65 32.08 -17.92
N SER A 409 -61.39 31.80 -19.00
CA SER A 409 -60.90 32.06 -20.36
C SER A 409 -60.66 33.56 -20.55
N SER A 410 -59.51 33.93 -21.11
CA SER A 410 -59.21 35.34 -21.45
C SER A 410 -59.92 35.84 -22.71
N ARG A 411 -60.71 34.99 -23.40
CA ARG A 411 -61.54 35.41 -24.53
C ARG A 411 -62.80 36.13 -24.03
N GLU A 412 -62.92 37.42 -24.39
CA GLU A 412 -64.16 38.18 -24.26
C GLU A 412 -65.34 37.43 -24.92
N PRO A 413 -66.49 37.24 -24.25
CA PRO A 413 -67.71 36.85 -24.92
C PRO A 413 -68.28 38.07 -25.68
N SER A 414 -68.38 37.95 -27.01
CA SER A 414 -69.16 38.87 -27.84
C SER A 414 -70.62 38.94 -27.35
N PRO A 415 -71.22 40.14 -27.16
CA PRO A 415 -72.57 40.26 -26.62
C PRO A 415 -73.63 39.84 -27.65
N GLU A 416 -74.64 39.11 -27.20
CA GLU A 416 -75.87 38.79 -27.95
C GLU A 416 -76.60 40.07 -28.41
N PRO A 417 -77.21 40.09 -29.62
CA PRO A 417 -77.92 41.26 -30.10
C PRO A 417 -79.27 41.37 -29.37
N THR A 418 -79.40 42.40 -28.54
CA THR A 418 -80.67 42.80 -27.92
C THR A 418 -81.58 43.44 -28.96
N ALA A 419 -82.79 42.91 -29.08
CA ALA A 419 -83.85 43.44 -29.94
C ALA A 419 -84.17 44.91 -29.58
N SER A 420 -84.20 45.77 -30.61
CA SER A 420 -84.63 47.17 -30.49
C SER A 420 -86.17 47.27 -30.45
N PRO A 421 -86.76 48.18 -29.67
CA PRO A 421 -88.15 48.54 -29.78
C PRO A 421 -88.31 49.63 -30.86
N ALA A 422 -89.12 49.37 -31.88
CA ALA A 422 -89.59 50.41 -32.80
C ALA A 422 -90.90 50.99 -32.24
N HIS A 423 -90.81 52.20 -31.70
CA HIS A 423 -91.98 53.05 -31.44
C HIS A 423 -92.53 53.60 -32.75
N ALA A 424 -93.86 53.69 -32.79
CA ALA A 424 -94.68 54.24 -33.85
C ALA A 424 -94.31 55.67 -34.23
N SER A 425 -94.34 55.96 -35.53
CA SER A 425 -95.20 56.99 -36.18
C SER A 425 -95.09 56.85 -37.69
#